data_AF-A0A498KDX3-F1
#
_entry.id   AF-A0A498KDX3-F1
#
_cell.length_a   1.000
_cell.length_b   1.000
_cell.length_c   1.000
_cell.angle_alpha   90.00
_cell.angle_beta   90.00
_cell.angle_gamma   90.00
#
_symmetry.space_group_name_H-M   'P 1'
#
loop_
_entity.id
_entity.type
_entity.pdbx_description
1 polymer ?
#
loop_
_entity_poly.entity_id
_entity_poly.type
_entity_poly.pdbx_seq_one_letter_code
_entity_poly.pdbx_strand_id
1 'polypeptide(L)'
;MASYNSWNGDRVHGHRFLLTEILKDKLGFKVILISDWEGIDQLCEPEGSDYRLCISLAINAGIDMVCVQVMVHFRYEKFIEELIYLVESREIPMSRIDDAIARILRLHRDLAREAVRKSLVLLKNGKDPMKPFLPLERNAKRILVAGTHADDLGNQCGGWTATRQGSSGPITIGTTILEAIKKAVGDDIEIIYEKYPSADILARQDISFAIVVVGEAPYALGRGYSSELVIPFNGMDIADRIPVLAILISGRPLVLEPWLLEMMDALLAAWLPGTEGEGILDAIFGDFDFDGRLRVTWFKRVEQLPCMLQTLYIRLALG
;
A
#
# COMPACT_ATOMS: atom_id res chain seq x y z
N MET A 1 -10.03 -13.59 0.89
CA MET A 1 -11.21 -13.59 1.79
C MET A 1 -12.15 -14.66 1.30
N ALA A 2 -12.70 -15.50 2.19
CA ALA A 2 -13.72 -16.49 1.84
C ALA A 2 -15.07 -15.80 1.60
N SER A 3 -15.78 -16.19 0.55
CA SER A 3 -17.04 -15.57 0.11
C SER A 3 -18.26 -16.27 0.71
N TYR A 4 -19.35 -15.55 0.96
CA TYR A 4 -20.60 -16.11 1.51
C TYR A 4 -21.31 -17.14 0.62
N ASN A 5 -20.96 -17.17 -0.67
CA ASN A 5 -21.64 -18.05 -1.61
C ASN A 5 -21.39 -19.53 -1.29
N SER A 6 -22.28 -20.38 -1.79
CA SER A 6 -22.07 -21.82 -1.80
C SER A 6 -21.44 -22.27 -3.11
N TRP A 7 -20.76 -23.41 -3.09
CA TRP A 7 -20.35 -24.15 -4.27
C TRP A 7 -20.93 -25.57 -4.17
N ASN A 8 -21.75 -25.96 -5.16
CA ASN A 8 -22.47 -27.24 -5.17
C ASN A 8 -23.32 -27.52 -3.92
N GLY A 9 -23.87 -26.47 -3.29
CA GLY A 9 -24.71 -26.58 -2.09
C GLY A 9 -23.96 -26.28 -0.79
N ASP A 10 -22.64 -26.47 -0.75
CA ASP A 10 -21.84 -26.28 0.45
C ASP A 10 -21.27 -24.86 0.57
N ARG A 11 -21.36 -24.26 1.75
CA ARG A 11 -20.84 -22.91 2.03
C ARG A 11 -19.32 -22.87 1.90
N VAL A 12 -18.80 -21.88 1.16
CA VAL A 12 -17.35 -21.76 0.90
C VAL A 12 -16.54 -21.60 2.19
N HIS A 13 -17.06 -20.92 3.22
CA HIS A 13 -16.38 -20.76 4.52
C HIS A 13 -16.06 -22.08 5.24
N GLY A 14 -16.79 -23.16 4.98
CA GLY A 14 -16.56 -24.50 5.53
C GLY A 14 -15.91 -25.47 4.53
N HIS A 15 -15.52 -25.02 3.34
CA HIS A 15 -15.19 -25.91 2.23
C HIS A 15 -13.69 -26.25 2.15
N ARG A 16 -13.24 -27.26 2.91
CA ARG A 16 -11.82 -27.66 3.01
C ARG A 16 -11.12 -27.91 1.67
N PHE A 17 -11.79 -28.60 0.74
CA PHE A 17 -11.23 -28.87 -0.58
C PHE A 17 -10.84 -27.58 -1.33
N LEU A 18 -11.70 -26.56 -1.32
CA LEU A 18 -11.40 -25.29 -1.99
C LEU A 18 -10.35 -24.48 -1.23
N LEU A 19 -10.54 -24.31 0.07
CA LEU A 19 -9.77 -23.37 0.87
C LEU A 19 -8.37 -23.89 1.24
N THR A 20 -8.22 -25.20 1.42
CA THR A 20 -6.94 -25.83 1.76
C THR A 20 -6.34 -26.53 0.55
N GLU A 21 -6.99 -27.57 0.03
CA GLU A 21 -6.37 -28.46 -0.97
C GLU A 21 -6.11 -27.74 -2.31
N ILE A 22 -7.05 -26.91 -2.75
CA ILE A 22 -6.86 -26.11 -3.97
C ILE A 22 -6.07 -24.84 -3.69
N LEU A 23 -6.56 -23.95 -2.82
CA LEU A 23 -5.95 -22.64 -2.64
C LEU A 23 -4.57 -22.70 -1.97
N LYS A 24 -4.44 -23.39 -0.84
CA LYS A 24 -3.19 -23.41 -0.07
C LYS A 24 -2.18 -24.41 -0.63
N ASP A 25 -2.61 -25.63 -0.94
CA ASP A 25 -1.71 -26.71 -1.33
C ASP A 25 -1.38 -26.64 -2.82
N LYS A 26 -2.41 -26.68 -3.69
CA LYS A 26 -2.21 -26.74 -5.15
C LYS A 26 -1.77 -25.40 -5.77
N LEU A 27 -2.43 -24.29 -5.40
CA LEU A 27 -2.07 -22.96 -5.89
C LEU A 27 -0.92 -22.33 -5.09
N GLY A 28 -0.52 -22.96 -3.98
CA GLY A 28 0.61 -22.52 -3.17
C GLY A 28 0.35 -21.22 -2.42
N PHE A 29 -0.90 -20.86 -2.10
CA PHE A 29 -1.20 -19.62 -1.36
C PHE A 29 -0.54 -19.65 0.04
N LYS A 30 0.38 -18.70 0.27
CA LYS A 30 1.24 -18.66 1.47
C LYS A 30 0.89 -17.56 2.48
N VAL A 31 -0.15 -16.77 2.21
CA VAL A 31 -0.59 -15.65 3.07
C VAL A 31 -1.82 -16.09 3.91
N ILE A 32 -2.53 -15.12 4.50
CA ILE A 32 -3.70 -15.32 5.36
C ILE A 32 -4.98 -15.47 4.52
N LEU A 33 -5.81 -16.43 4.90
CA LEU A 33 -7.19 -16.55 4.43
C LEU A 33 -8.14 -16.05 5.52
N ILE A 34 -8.72 -14.87 5.31
CA ILE A 34 -9.68 -14.26 6.23
C ILE A 34 -11.13 -14.62 5.86
N SER A 35 -12.01 -14.78 6.86
CA SER A 35 -13.46 -14.86 6.63
C SER A 35 -14.02 -13.48 6.26
N ASP A 36 -15.15 -13.45 5.56
CA ASP A 36 -16.01 -12.26 5.54
C ASP A 36 -16.71 -12.04 6.91
N TRP A 37 -17.36 -10.88 7.08
CA TRP A 37 -18.04 -10.44 8.31
C TRP A 37 -19.20 -11.37 8.70
N GLU A 38 -19.17 -12.01 9.87
CA GLU A 38 -20.18 -13.04 10.26
C GLU A 38 -20.32 -14.20 9.25
N GLY A 39 -19.34 -14.39 8.36
CA GLY A 39 -19.47 -15.40 7.31
C GLY A 39 -19.43 -16.84 7.83
N ILE A 40 -18.79 -17.08 8.97
CA ILE A 40 -18.76 -18.41 9.58
C ILE A 40 -20.09 -18.77 10.26
N ASP A 41 -20.86 -17.76 10.68
CA ASP A 41 -22.14 -17.95 11.36
C ASP A 41 -23.19 -18.58 10.42
N GLN A 42 -23.03 -18.40 9.11
CA GLN A 42 -23.87 -19.03 8.07
C GLN A 42 -23.57 -20.52 7.84
N LEU A 43 -22.64 -21.12 8.61
CA LEU A 43 -22.34 -22.54 8.55
C LEU A 43 -23.32 -23.42 9.34
N CYS A 44 -24.23 -22.83 10.12
CA CYS A 44 -25.31 -23.55 10.77
C CYS A 44 -26.67 -22.91 10.47
N GLU A 45 -27.75 -23.68 10.62
CA GLU A 45 -29.13 -23.20 10.51
C GLU A 45 -29.89 -23.50 11.80
N PRO A 46 -30.53 -22.51 12.45
CA PRO A 46 -30.48 -21.06 12.15
C PRO A 46 -29.06 -20.46 12.26
N GLU A 47 -28.78 -19.37 11.55
CA GLU A 47 -27.45 -18.75 11.50
C GLU A 47 -26.91 -18.43 12.90
N GLY A 48 -25.67 -18.83 13.17
CA GLY A 48 -24.99 -18.64 14.46
C GLY A 48 -25.59 -19.40 15.64
N SER A 49 -26.58 -20.29 15.42
CA SER A 49 -27.22 -21.08 16.48
C SER A 49 -26.25 -22.06 17.16
N ASP A 50 -25.41 -22.73 16.38
CA ASP A 50 -24.30 -23.56 16.85
C ASP A 50 -22.96 -22.95 16.45
N TYR A 51 -22.54 -21.94 17.22
CA TYR A 51 -21.31 -21.21 16.94
C TYR A 51 -20.06 -22.08 17.08
N ARG A 52 -20.07 -23.10 17.96
CA ARG A 52 -18.94 -24.02 18.12
C ARG A 52 -18.74 -24.84 16.84
N LEU A 53 -19.83 -25.36 16.28
CA LEU A 53 -19.79 -26.07 14.99
C LEU A 53 -19.27 -25.16 13.88
N CYS A 54 -19.77 -23.92 13.79
CA CYS A 54 -19.30 -22.93 12.82
C CYS A 54 -17.78 -22.70 12.89
N ILE A 55 -17.24 -22.50 14.10
CA ILE A 55 -15.80 -22.29 14.30
C ILE A 55 -15.03 -23.54 13.87
N SER A 56 -15.47 -24.72 14.31
CA SER A 56 -14.83 -25.99 13.97
C SER A 56 -14.75 -26.20 12.45
N LEU A 57 -15.86 -26.02 11.74
CA LEU A 57 -15.93 -26.18 10.28
C LEU A 57 -15.05 -25.14 9.56
N ALA A 58 -15.13 -23.87 9.95
CA ALA A 58 -14.38 -22.79 9.33
C ALA A 58 -12.85 -22.95 9.47
N ILE A 59 -12.38 -23.20 10.70
CA ILE A 59 -10.95 -23.30 11.00
C ILE A 59 -10.37 -24.57 10.37
N ASN A 60 -11.06 -25.71 10.46
CA ASN A 60 -10.62 -26.96 9.83
C ASN A 60 -10.69 -26.91 8.29
N ALA A 61 -11.56 -26.08 7.71
CA ALA A 61 -11.59 -25.84 6.27
C ALA A 61 -10.36 -25.06 5.78
N GLY A 62 -9.72 -24.27 6.65
CA GLY A 62 -8.49 -23.56 6.34
C GLY A 62 -8.56 -22.05 6.53
N ILE A 63 -9.61 -21.50 7.14
CA ILE A 63 -9.62 -20.08 7.53
C ILE A 63 -8.52 -19.84 8.56
N ASP A 64 -7.74 -18.77 8.37
CA ASP A 64 -6.63 -18.36 9.24
C ASP A 64 -7.04 -17.26 10.22
N MET A 65 -7.98 -16.40 9.82
CA MET A 65 -8.46 -15.27 10.61
C MET A 65 -9.96 -15.09 10.42
N VAL A 66 -10.71 -14.93 11.52
CA VAL A 66 -12.16 -14.79 11.48
C VAL A 66 -12.55 -13.34 11.76
N CYS A 67 -13.33 -12.74 10.87
CA CYS A 67 -13.99 -11.45 11.07
C CYS A 67 -15.24 -11.65 11.94
N VAL A 68 -15.06 -11.50 13.26
CA VAL A 68 -16.13 -11.64 14.25
C VAL A 68 -16.92 -10.33 14.40
N GLN A 69 -18.24 -10.44 14.56
CA GLN A 69 -19.09 -9.29 14.87
C GLN A 69 -18.79 -8.72 16.26
N VAL A 70 -18.37 -7.45 16.32
CA VAL A 70 -18.03 -6.76 17.57
C VAL A 70 -19.08 -5.76 18.05
N MET A 71 -20.06 -5.40 17.22
CA MET A 71 -21.01 -4.32 17.54
C MET A 71 -22.25 -4.78 18.32
N VAL A 72 -22.52 -6.08 18.42
CA VAL A 72 -23.66 -6.63 19.17
C VAL A 72 -23.21 -7.93 19.85
N HIS A 73 -23.37 -8.03 21.18
CA HIS A 73 -23.12 -9.22 22.02
C HIS A 73 -21.67 -9.69 22.28
N PHE A 74 -20.63 -8.86 22.07
CA PHE A 74 -19.24 -9.22 22.41
C PHE A 74 -18.81 -10.63 21.91
N ARG A 75 -19.16 -11.01 20.67
CA ARG A 75 -18.94 -12.38 20.15
C ARG A 75 -17.47 -12.82 20.09
N TYR A 76 -16.51 -11.90 20.21
CA TYR A 76 -15.09 -12.27 20.23
C TYR A 76 -14.72 -13.09 21.48
N GLU A 77 -15.34 -12.82 22.63
CA GLU A 77 -15.07 -13.57 23.88
C GLU A 77 -15.50 -15.02 23.71
N LYS A 78 -16.76 -15.20 23.27
CA LYS A 78 -17.31 -16.51 22.95
C LYS A 78 -16.50 -17.22 21.86
N PHE A 79 -16.05 -16.51 20.83
CA PHE A 79 -15.19 -17.09 19.80
C PHE A 79 -13.89 -17.66 20.40
N ILE A 80 -13.23 -16.89 21.27
CA ILE A 80 -11.99 -17.31 21.93
C ILE A 80 -12.24 -18.51 22.83
N GLU A 81 -13.26 -18.47 23.67
CA GLU A 81 -13.62 -19.58 24.59
C GLU A 81 -13.89 -20.87 23.83
N GLU A 82 -14.72 -20.81 22.78
CA GLU A 82 -15.09 -21.99 21.99
C GLU A 82 -13.92 -22.51 21.16
N LEU A 83 -13.07 -21.62 20.63
CA LEU A 83 -11.86 -22.02 19.92
C LEU A 83 -10.87 -22.72 20.85
N ILE A 84 -10.66 -22.21 22.07
CA ILE A 84 -9.82 -22.87 23.09
C ILE A 84 -10.38 -24.26 23.40
N TYR A 85 -11.69 -24.36 23.65
CA TYR A 85 -12.34 -25.64 23.90
C TYR A 85 -12.13 -26.64 22.76
N LEU A 86 -12.31 -26.22 21.50
CA LEU A 86 -12.13 -27.07 20.32
C LEU A 86 -10.68 -27.56 20.14
N VAL A 87 -9.70 -26.76 20.55
CA VAL A 87 -8.29 -27.15 20.54
C VAL A 87 -8.00 -28.13 21.68
N GLU A 88 -8.50 -27.86 22.89
CA GLU A 88 -8.34 -28.73 24.07
C GLU A 88 -9.04 -30.08 23.88
N SER A 89 -10.22 -30.09 23.24
CA SER A 89 -10.99 -31.29 22.88
C SER A 89 -10.40 -32.07 21.69
N ARG A 90 -9.37 -31.52 21.03
CA ARG A 90 -8.69 -32.06 19.84
C ARG A 90 -9.55 -32.11 18.56
N GLU A 91 -10.66 -31.37 18.54
CA GLU A 91 -11.48 -31.18 17.33
C GLU A 91 -10.82 -30.25 16.31
N ILE A 92 -9.99 -29.31 16.77
CA ILE A 92 -9.05 -28.55 15.95
C ILE A 92 -7.63 -28.96 16.35
N PRO A 93 -6.84 -29.56 15.46
CA PRO A 93 -5.47 -29.95 15.80
C PRO A 93 -4.59 -28.71 16.00
N MET A 94 -3.68 -28.75 16.98
CA MET A 94 -2.75 -27.63 17.23
C MET A 94 -1.95 -27.25 15.98
N SER A 95 -1.61 -28.20 15.11
CA SER A 95 -0.95 -27.93 13.83
C SER A 95 -1.75 -27.00 12.89
N ARG A 96 -3.08 -26.97 13.00
CA ARG A 96 -3.93 -26.02 12.26
C ARG A 96 -3.83 -24.61 12.82
N ILE A 97 -3.76 -24.49 14.15
CA ILE A 97 -3.51 -23.23 14.86
C ILE A 97 -2.11 -22.72 14.52
N ASP A 98 -1.10 -23.58 14.58
CA ASP A 98 0.28 -23.25 14.23
C ASP A 98 0.42 -22.80 12.77
N ASP A 99 -0.28 -23.42 11.81
CA ASP A 99 -0.29 -22.94 10.41
C ASP A 99 -0.95 -21.56 10.28
N ALA A 100 -2.09 -21.35 10.94
CA ALA A 100 -2.77 -20.05 10.93
C ALA A 100 -1.89 -18.95 11.55
N ILE A 101 -1.32 -19.22 12.73
CA ILE A 101 -0.40 -18.31 13.41
C ILE A 101 0.86 -18.10 12.57
N ALA A 102 1.46 -19.15 12.01
CA ALA A 102 2.63 -19.01 11.14
C ALA A 102 2.31 -18.16 9.90
N ARG A 103 1.10 -18.23 9.35
CA ARG A 103 0.67 -17.35 8.24
C ARG A 103 0.42 -15.91 8.69
N ILE A 104 -0.08 -15.70 9.91
CA ILE A 104 -0.29 -14.37 10.50
C ILE A 104 1.06 -13.73 10.86
N LEU A 105 1.97 -14.50 11.46
CA LEU A 105 3.28 -14.07 11.94
C LEU A 105 4.37 -14.12 10.87
N ARG A 106 4.14 -14.79 9.72
CA ARG A 106 5.08 -14.76 8.59
C ARG A 106 5.32 -13.30 8.25
N LEU A 107 6.60 -12.93 8.17
CA LEU A 107 7.04 -11.58 7.89
C LEU A 107 6.66 -11.24 6.44
N HIS A 108 5.44 -10.74 6.22
CA HIS A 108 4.94 -10.29 4.91
C HIS A 108 5.58 -8.99 4.46
N ARG A 109 6.39 -8.38 5.32
CA ARG A 109 7.07 -7.11 5.07
C ARG A 109 8.07 -7.22 3.91
N ASP A 110 8.81 -8.31 3.79
CA ASP A 110 9.73 -8.48 2.66
C ASP A 110 8.99 -8.60 1.33
N LEU A 111 7.87 -9.34 1.32
CA LEU A 111 7.01 -9.43 0.14
C LEU A 111 6.33 -8.09 -0.19
N ALA A 112 5.89 -7.35 0.83
CA ALA A 112 5.31 -6.03 0.67
C ALA A 112 6.36 -5.04 0.13
N ARG A 113 7.58 -5.04 0.67
CA ARG A 113 8.72 -4.28 0.14
C ARG A 113 9.00 -4.61 -1.33
N GLU A 114 9.01 -5.89 -1.69
CA GLU A 114 9.17 -6.32 -3.09
C GLU A 114 8.04 -5.80 -3.99
N ALA A 115 6.79 -5.86 -3.51
CA ALA A 115 5.62 -5.38 -4.22
C ALA A 115 5.65 -3.85 -4.40
N VAL A 116 6.05 -3.10 -3.36
CA VAL A 116 6.28 -1.65 -3.41
C VAL A 116 7.22 -1.34 -4.54
N ARG A 117 8.42 -1.92 -4.53
CA ARG A 117 9.45 -1.70 -5.55
C ARG A 117 8.94 -1.97 -6.96
N LYS A 118 8.27 -3.10 -7.18
CA LYS A 118 7.72 -3.49 -8.49
C LYS A 118 6.54 -2.62 -8.95
N SER A 119 5.89 -1.90 -8.04
CA SER A 119 4.77 -1.00 -8.37
C SER A 119 5.21 0.37 -8.86
N LEU A 120 6.45 0.79 -8.55
CA LEU A 120 6.94 2.13 -8.80
C LEU A 120 7.06 2.42 -10.30
N VAL A 121 6.52 3.54 -10.75
CA VAL A 121 6.62 3.97 -12.15
C VAL A 121 7.43 5.25 -12.23
N LEU A 122 8.59 5.18 -12.89
CA LEU A 122 9.43 6.33 -13.17
C LEU A 122 8.85 7.14 -14.34
N LEU A 123 8.36 8.35 -14.07
CA LEU A 123 7.70 9.21 -15.05
C LEU A 123 8.66 10.21 -15.69
N LYS A 124 9.68 10.65 -14.94
CA LYS A 124 10.72 11.57 -15.39
C LYS A 124 12.04 11.20 -14.72
N ASN A 125 13.14 11.23 -15.46
CA ASN A 125 14.48 10.96 -14.93
C ASN A 125 15.55 11.85 -15.57
N GLY A 126 15.67 13.08 -15.08
CA GLY A 126 16.55 14.12 -15.60
C GLY A 126 15.82 15.13 -16.48
N LYS A 127 16.33 16.36 -16.52
CA LYS A 127 15.91 17.40 -17.48
C LYS A 127 16.53 17.16 -18.86
N ASP A 128 17.71 16.55 -18.90
CA ASP A 128 18.41 16.12 -20.11
C ASP A 128 18.33 14.58 -20.21
N PRO A 129 17.75 14.01 -21.29
CA PRO A 129 17.66 12.57 -21.47
C PRO A 129 19.01 11.82 -21.45
N MET A 130 20.12 12.51 -21.70
CA MET A 130 21.47 11.94 -21.67
C MET A 130 22.11 11.97 -20.28
N LYS A 131 21.47 12.62 -19.30
CA LYS A 131 21.97 12.78 -17.92
C LYS A 131 20.87 12.37 -16.93
N PRO A 132 20.72 11.06 -16.67
CA PRO A 132 19.74 10.58 -15.72
C PRO A 132 20.04 11.11 -14.31
N PHE A 133 18.98 11.42 -13.56
CA PHE A 133 19.08 11.88 -12.17
C PHE A 133 19.09 10.74 -11.16
N LEU A 134 18.39 9.65 -11.48
CA LEU A 134 18.38 8.37 -10.75
C LEU A 134 19.28 7.34 -11.45
N PRO A 135 19.95 6.46 -10.69
CA PRO A 135 19.88 6.34 -9.22
C PRO A 135 20.60 7.47 -8.47
N LEU A 136 20.13 7.79 -7.27
CA LEU A 136 20.73 8.79 -6.39
C LEU A 136 22.08 8.30 -5.86
N GLU A 137 23.00 9.24 -5.70
CA GLU A 137 24.32 8.95 -5.14
C GLU A 137 24.25 8.74 -3.61
N ARG A 138 24.90 7.67 -3.12
CA ARG A 138 24.97 7.32 -1.69
C ARG A 138 26.12 8.01 -0.93
N ASN A 139 26.89 8.87 -1.59
CA ASN A 139 28.03 9.59 -1.00
C ASN A 139 27.80 11.11 -0.91
N ALA A 140 26.55 11.55 -1.07
CA ALA A 140 26.17 12.95 -0.86
C ALA A 140 26.50 13.38 0.57
N LYS A 141 27.00 14.61 0.76
CA LYS A 141 27.30 15.12 2.11
C LYS A 141 26.05 15.48 2.88
N ARG A 142 25.06 16.04 2.19
CA ARG A 142 23.84 16.58 2.77
C ARG A 142 22.69 16.50 1.79
N ILE A 143 21.54 16.03 2.26
CA ILE A 143 20.32 15.92 1.46
C ILE A 143 19.16 16.57 2.18
N LEU A 144 18.18 17.07 1.42
CA LEU A 144 16.93 17.59 1.95
C LEU A 144 15.83 16.53 1.73
N VAL A 145 15.09 16.20 2.78
CA VAL A 145 13.85 15.45 2.69
C VAL A 145 12.71 16.36 3.09
N ALA A 146 11.68 16.45 2.24
CA ALA A 146 10.60 17.39 2.44
C ALA A 146 9.26 16.84 1.98
N GLY A 147 8.19 17.56 2.33
CA GLY A 147 6.84 17.27 1.88
C GLY A 147 5.98 16.53 2.89
N THR A 148 4.68 16.63 2.67
CA THR A 148 3.65 16.22 3.63
C THR A 148 3.57 14.72 3.85
N HIS A 149 4.16 13.92 2.95
CA HIS A 149 4.09 12.46 2.97
C HIS A 149 5.42 11.81 3.32
N ALA A 150 6.49 12.59 3.50
CA ALA A 150 7.83 12.04 3.70
C ALA A 150 7.94 11.26 5.03
N ASP A 151 7.32 11.77 6.08
CA ASP A 151 7.29 11.14 7.41
C ASP A 151 5.86 10.90 7.90
N ASP A 152 5.02 10.31 7.03
CA ASP A 152 3.63 10.04 7.33
C ASP A 152 3.21 8.66 6.83
N LEU A 153 3.24 7.67 7.74
CA LEU A 153 2.90 6.29 7.43
C LEU A 153 1.46 6.14 6.94
N GLY A 154 0.54 6.90 7.53
CA GLY A 154 -0.86 6.88 7.17
C GLY A 154 -1.12 7.37 5.75
N ASN A 155 -0.46 8.46 5.36
CA ASN A 155 -0.58 9.00 4.00
C ASN A 155 0.01 8.06 2.94
N GLN A 156 1.16 7.40 3.20
CA GLN A 156 1.71 6.42 2.25
C GLN A 156 0.87 5.13 2.16
N CYS A 157 0.03 4.82 3.16
CA CYS A 157 -0.89 3.69 3.10
C CYS A 157 -2.22 4.04 2.41
N GLY A 158 -2.75 5.24 2.63
CA GLY A 158 -4.03 5.68 2.08
C GLY A 158 -5.25 5.10 2.80
N GLY A 159 -6.39 5.09 2.11
CA GLY A 159 -7.66 4.57 2.64
C GLY A 159 -7.61 3.07 2.93
N TRP A 160 -8.58 2.56 3.69
CA TRP A 160 -8.66 1.16 4.12
C TRP A 160 -7.46 0.65 4.94
N THR A 161 -6.69 1.55 5.56
CA THR A 161 -5.60 1.19 6.46
C THR A 161 -5.90 1.68 7.88
N ALA A 162 -5.93 0.76 8.83
CA ALA A 162 -6.36 0.94 10.24
C ALA A 162 -7.83 1.39 10.41
N THR A 163 -8.30 2.38 9.66
CA THR A 163 -9.69 2.82 9.59
C THR A 163 -10.18 2.80 8.14
N ARG A 164 -11.51 2.85 7.95
CA ARG A 164 -12.13 2.87 6.62
C ARG A 164 -11.56 3.96 5.71
N GLN A 165 -11.44 5.19 6.22
CA GLN A 165 -10.95 6.31 5.43
C GLN A 165 -9.42 6.41 5.40
N GLY A 166 -8.74 5.63 6.24
CA GLY A 166 -7.35 5.93 6.61
C GLY A 166 -7.26 7.18 7.47
N SER A 167 -6.05 7.48 7.92
CA SER A 167 -5.73 8.70 8.66
C SER A 167 -4.26 9.02 8.48
N SER A 168 -3.88 10.29 8.60
CA SER A 168 -2.48 10.73 8.63
C SER A 168 -1.81 10.35 9.97
N GLY A 169 -0.50 10.17 9.96
CA GLY A 169 0.35 9.90 11.13
C GLY A 169 0.76 8.44 11.30
N PRO A 170 1.32 8.07 12.46
CA PRO A 170 1.78 6.71 12.77
C PRO A 170 0.60 5.80 13.14
N ILE A 171 -0.14 5.35 12.12
CA ILE A 171 -1.40 4.60 12.30
C ILE A 171 -1.21 3.10 12.56
N THR A 172 -0.02 2.56 12.30
CA THR A 172 0.33 1.14 12.45
C THR A 172 1.85 0.98 12.51
N ILE A 173 2.34 -0.25 12.55
CA ILE A 173 3.77 -0.57 12.47
C ILE A 173 4.19 -0.54 11.00
N GLY A 174 5.18 0.27 10.66
CA GLY A 174 5.66 0.49 9.30
C GLY A 174 6.98 1.23 9.31
N THR A 175 7.51 1.49 8.12
CA THR A 175 8.67 2.35 7.91
C THR A 175 8.26 3.46 6.97
N THR A 176 8.35 4.71 7.45
CA THR A 176 8.09 5.88 6.61
C THR A 176 9.17 6.03 5.55
N ILE A 177 8.91 6.83 4.52
CA ILE A 177 9.93 7.12 3.50
C ILE A 177 11.14 7.83 4.13
N LEU A 178 10.94 8.75 5.08
CA LEU A 178 12.02 9.41 5.83
C LEU A 178 12.83 8.41 6.66
N GLU A 179 12.17 7.52 7.39
CA GLU A 179 12.85 6.47 8.17
C GLU A 179 13.66 5.53 7.26
N ALA A 180 13.08 5.15 6.12
CA ALA A 180 13.76 4.31 5.14
C ALA A 180 14.96 5.03 4.49
N ILE A 181 14.87 6.34 4.20
CA ILE A 181 16.01 7.14 3.74
C ILE A 181 17.11 7.14 4.80
N LYS A 182 16.79 7.44 6.07
CA LYS A 182 17.75 7.43 7.19
C LYS A 182 18.48 6.09 7.30
N LYS A 183 17.75 4.98 7.19
CA LYS A 183 18.32 3.63 7.22
C LYS A 183 19.20 3.33 6.02
N ALA A 184 18.82 3.81 4.83
CA ALA A 184 19.52 3.51 3.58
C ALA A 184 20.85 4.27 3.42
N VAL A 185 20.93 5.51 3.93
CA VAL A 185 22.14 6.35 3.78
C VAL A 185 23.09 6.26 4.98
N GLY A 186 22.62 5.83 6.15
CA GLY A 186 23.43 5.71 7.36
C GLY A 186 23.87 7.07 7.93
N ASP A 187 24.88 7.05 8.81
CA ASP A 187 25.35 8.23 9.54
C ASP A 187 26.32 9.12 8.73
N ASP A 188 26.70 8.69 7.52
CA ASP A 188 27.66 9.41 6.67
C ASP A 188 27.05 10.60 5.92
N ILE A 189 25.72 10.64 5.78
CA ILE A 189 24.98 11.71 5.08
C ILE A 189 24.15 12.51 6.09
N GLU A 190 24.32 13.84 6.08
CA GLU A 190 23.46 14.72 6.86
C GLU A 190 22.07 14.86 6.20
N ILE A 191 21.04 14.35 6.86
CA ILE A 191 19.65 14.50 6.41
C ILE A 191 19.01 15.72 7.10
N ILE A 192 18.63 16.71 6.31
CA ILE A 192 17.75 17.78 6.75
C ILE A 192 16.31 17.37 6.42
N TYR A 193 15.44 17.30 7.43
CA TYR A 193 14.02 17.08 7.22
C TYR A 193 13.21 18.33 7.58
N GLU A 194 12.51 18.88 6.60
CA GLU A 194 11.51 19.94 6.80
C GLU A 194 10.26 19.61 5.98
N LYS A 195 9.13 19.35 6.65
CA LYS A 195 7.84 19.09 5.98
C LYS A 195 7.49 20.20 4.98
N TYR A 196 7.75 21.44 5.35
CA TYR A 196 7.69 22.63 4.51
C TYR A 196 9.04 23.35 4.62
N PRO A 197 9.90 23.29 3.59
CA PRO A 197 11.22 23.91 3.64
C PRO A 197 11.15 25.42 3.85
N SER A 198 11.94 25.91 4.79
CA SER A 198 12.14 27.33 5.05
C SER A 198 13.02 27.99 3.99
N ALA A 199 12.87 29.31 3.82
CA ALA A 199 13.69 30.08 2.88
C ALA A 199 15.19 29.95 3.15
N ASP A 200 15.60 29.80 4.41
CA ASP A 200 16.99 29.63 4.81
C ASP A 200 17.58 28.30 4.31
N ILE A 201 16.81 27.20 4.42
CA ILE A 201 17.22 25.89 3.89
C ILE A 201 17.31 25.93 2.36
N LEU A 202 16.33 26.56 1.71
CA LEU A 202 16.28 26.68 0.25
C LEU A 202 17.40 27.58 -0.33
N ALA A 203 17.94 28.51 0.48
CA ALA A 203 19.05 29.36 0.10
C ALA A 203 20.42 28.66 0.20
N ARG A 204 20.51 27.49 0.83
CA ARG A 204 21.75 26.74 1.00
C ARG A 204 22.27 26.22 -0.34
N GLN A 205 23.59 26.22 -0.51
CA GLN A 205 24.27 25.70 -1.69
C GLN A 205 24.96 24.35 -1.46
N ASP A 206 24.93 23.84 -0.23
CA ASP A 206 25.61 22.61 0.16
C ASP A 206 24.68 21.38 0.19
N ILE A 207 23.42 21.53 -0.23
CA ILE A 207 22.45 20.44 -0.38
C ILE A 207 22.66 19.79 -1.76
N SER A 208 23.00 18.50 -1.78
CA SER A 208 23.28 17.77 -3.03
C SER A 208 22.02 17.53 -3.86
N PHE A 209 20.90 17.17 -3.21
CA PHE A 209 19.59 17.00 -3.82
C PHE A 209 18.49 17.02 -2.76
N ALA A 210 17.24 17.19 -3.22
CA ALA A 210 16.04 17.10 -2.41
C ALA A 210 15.17 15.90 -2.81
N ILE A 211 14.68 15.15 -1.83
CA ILE A 211 13.62 14.14 -1.98
C ILE A 211 12.34 14.75 -1.42
N VAL A 212 11.37 14.97 -2.29
CA VAL A 212 10.11 15.63 -1.97
C VAL A 212 8.98 14.63 -2.10
N VAL A 213 8.32 14.31 -0.99
CA VAL A 213 7.25 13.33 -0.95
C VAL A 213 5.92 14.03 -0.68
N VAL A 214 5.04 14.00 -1.68
CA VAL A 214 3.73 14.66 -1.66
C VAL A 214 2.68 13.77 -2.29
N GLY A 215 1.40 14.04 -2.04
CA GLY A 215 0.36 13.13 -2.46
C GLY A 215 -1.04 13.45 -1.98
N GLU A 216 -1.98 12.61 -2.39
CA GLU A 216 -3.35 12.68 -1.89
C GLU A 216 -3.42 12.22 -0.43
N ALA A 217 -4.16 12.95 0.41
CA ALA A 217 -4.50 12.45 1.75
C ALA A 217 -5.33 11.15 1.66
N PRO A 218 -5.34 10.29 2.68
CA PRO A 218 -6.14 9.07 2.70
C PRO A 218 -7.63 9.31 2.44
N TYR A 219 -8.20 8.50 1.55
CA TYR A 219 -9.64 8.50 1.26
C TYR A 219 -10.14 7.10 0.93
N ALA A 220 -11.42 6.86 1.18
CA ALA A 220 -12.11 5.68 0.68
C ALA A 220 -13.53 6.03 0.19
N LEU A 221 -13.91 5.40 -0.92
CA LEU A 221 -15.24 5.52 -1.53
C LEU A 221 -15.56 6.97 -1.92
N GLY A 222 -16.77 7.45 -1.62
CA GLY A 222 -17.26 8.77 -2.06
C GLY A 222 -16.42 9.96 -1.59
N ARG A 223 -15.63 9.83 -0.51
CA ARG A 223 -14.71 10.90 -0.06
C ARG A 223 -13.51 11.09 -0.99
N GLY A 224 -13.23 10.14 -1.86
CA GLY A 224 -12.21 10.27 -2.89
C GLY A 224 -12.67 11.01 -4.14
N TYR A 225 -13.93 11.44 -4.23
CA TYR A 225 -14.39 12.20 -5.40
C TYR A 225 -13.69 13.56 -5.48
N SER A 226 -13.07 13.85 -6.63
CA SER A 226 -12.43 15.13 -6.91
C SER A 226 -12.60 15.46 -8.39
N SER A 227 -13.03 16.69 -8.67
CA SER A 227 -13.16 17.23 -10.04
C SER A 227 -11.86 17.89 -10.55
N GLU A 228 -10.89 18.13 -9.67
CA GLU A 228 -9.69 18.89 -9.99
C GLU A 228 -8.44 18.00 -10.15
N LEU A 229 -8.34 16.92 -9.35
CA LEU A 229 -7.25 15.94 -9.41
C LEU A 229 -5.83 16.57 -9.41
N VAL A 230 -5.62 17.60 -8.58
CA VAL A 230 -4.35 18.35 -8.50
C VAL A 230 -3.39 17.71 -7.50
N ILE A 231 -2.09 17.77 -7.76
CA ILE A 231 -1.05 17.37 -6.79
C ILE A 231 -0.94 18.44 -5.70
N PRO A 232 -1.16 18.12 -4.42
CA PRO A 232 -1.15 19.11 -3.34
C PRO A 232 0.27 19.44 -2.89
N PHE A 233 0.96 20.24 -3.71
CA PHE A 233 2.28 20.79 -3.39
C PHE A 233 2.23 21.81 -2.24
N ASN A 234 1.04 22.36 -1.92
CA ASN A 234 0.76 23.20 -0.73
C ASN A 234 1.81 24.27 -0.43
N GLY A 235 2.30 24.96 -1.47
CA GLY A 235 3.26 26.06 -1.29
C GLY A 235 4.70 25.62 -1.00
N MET A 236 5.08 24.38 -1.29
CA MET A 236 6.50 24.00 -1.36
C MET A 236 7.14 24.70 -2.55
N ASP A 237 7.71 25.87 -2.27
CA ASP A 237 8.56 26.62 -3.20
C ASP A 237 9.94 25.97 -3.16
N ILE A 238 10.14 24.88 -3.89
CA ILE A 238 11.48 24.29 -3.95
C ILE A 238 12.25 25.10 -4.96
N ALA A 239 13.22 25.87 -4.48
CA ALA A 239 14.07 26.70 -5.32
C ALA A 239 14.63 25.88 -6.49
N ASP A 240 14.57 26.43 -7.71
CA ASP A 240 15.10 25.88 -8.97
C ASP A 240 16.57 25.42 -8.92
N ARG A 241 17.28 25.71 -7.82
CA ARG A 241 18.71 25.48 -7.62
C ARG A 241 19.04 24.12 -7.03
N ILE A 242 18.13 23.47 -6.30
CA ILE A 242 18.38 22.16 -5.69
C ILE A 242 17.79 21.10 -6.61
N PRO A 243 18.57 20.10 -7.08
CA PRO A 243 18.01 19.01 -7.87
C PRO A 243 16.93 18.24 -7.10
N VAL A 244 15.76 18.00 -7.71
CA VAL A 244 14.58 17.46 -7.01
C VAL A 244 14.15 16.09 -7.55
N LEU A 245 14.10 15.09 -6.68
CA LEU A 245 13.28 13.89 -6.86
C LEU A 245 11.92 14.13 -6.20
N ALA A 246 10.86 14.17 -6.99
CA ALA A 246 9.49 14.15 -6.48
C ALA A 246 8.96 12.71 -6.43
N ILE A 247 8.51 12.29 -5.25
CA ILE A 247 7.82 11.01 -5.02
C ILE A 247 6.34 11.34 -4.81
N LEU A 248 5.51 10.92 -5.77
CA LEU A 248 4.08 11.13 -5.76
C LEU A 248 3.36 9.93 -5.16
N ILE A 249 2.69 10.15 -4.02
CA ILE A 249 1.80 9.20 -3.37
C ILE A 249 0.36 9.49 -3.81
N SER A 250 -0.26 8.61 -4.58
CA SER A 250 -1.62 8.83 -5.05
C SER A 250 -2.36 7.52 -5.35
N GLY A 251 -3.67 7.51 -5.17
CA GLY A 251 -4.48 6.35 -5.55
C GLY A 251 -4.73 6.25 -7.05
N ARG A 252 -4.31 7.27 -7.82
CA ARG A 252 -4.67 7.48 -9.23
C ARG A 252 -3.77 8.53 -9.90
N PRO A 253 -3.81 8.66 -11.24
CA PRO A 253 -3.16 9.77 -11.95
C PRO A 253 -3.73 11.13 -11.53
N LEU A 254 -2.85 12.11 -11.39
CA LEU A 254 -3.17 13.50 -11.07
C LEU A 254 -2.67 14.42 -12.19
N VAL A 255 -3.18 15.64 -12.24
CA VAL A 255 -2.76 16.67 -13.20
C VAL A 255 -1.27 16.96 -13.01
N LEU A 256 -0.49 16.73 -14.05
CA LEU A 256 0.92 17.11 -14.13
C LEU A 256 1.01 18.47 -14.84
N GLU A 257 0.97 19.54 -14.06
CA GLU A 257 1.12 20.88 -14.62
C GLU A 257 2.54 21.09 -15.18
N PRO A 258 2.70 21.79 -16.31
CA PRO A 258 4.01 21.97 -16.95
C PRO A 258 5.08 22.53 -16.01
N TRP A 259 4.73 23.52 -15.17
CA TRP A 259 5.67 24.12 -14.22
C TRP A 259 6.19 23.12 -13.19
N LEU A 260 5.37 22.15 -12.73
CA LEU A 260 5.82 21.09 -11.83
C LEU A 260 6.88 20.21 -12.52
N LEU A 261 6.64 19.87 -13.78
CA LEU A 261 7.59 19.08 -14.57
C LEU A 261 8.88 19.85 -14.84
N GLU A 262 8.86 21.18 -14.91
CA GLU A 262 10.07 22.01 -15.09
C GLU A 262 10.90 22.12 -13.81
N MET A 263 10.23 22.21 -12.65
CA MET A 263 10.90 22.27 -11.35
C MET A 263 11.59 20.95 -10.97
N MET A 264 10.97 19.81 -11.25
CA MET A 264 11.47 18.49 -10.82
C MET A 264 12.54 17.94 -11.76
N ASP A 265 13.60 17.31 -11.25
CA ASP A 265 14.56 16.57 -12.07
C ASP A 265 14.08 15.15 -12.34
N ALA A 266 13.53 14.49 -11.32
CA ALA A 266 12.86 13.20 -11.46
C ALA A 266 11.48 13.19 -10.81
N LEU A 267 10.58 12.39 -11.38
CA LEU A 267 9.22 12.19 -10.88
C LEU A 267 8.93 10.70 -10.82
N LEU A 268 8.59 10.23 -9.62
CA LEU A 268 8.27 8.85 -9.33
C LEU A 268 6.80 8.74 -8.89
N ALA A 269 6.00 7.96 -9.61
CA ALA A 269 4.69 7.56 -9.13
C ALA A 269 4.83 6.32 -8.24
N ALA A 270 4.62 6.50 -6.93
CA ALA A 270 4.74 5.45 -5.92
C ALA A 270 3.39 4.88 -5.48
N TRP A 271 2.28 5.40 -6.02
CA TRP A 271 0.91 4.97 -5.72
C TRP A 271 0.60 5.08 -4.22
N LEU A 272 0.02 4.03 -3.61
CA LEU A 272 -0.16 3.89 -2.18
C LEU A 272 0.70 2.69 -1.72
N PRO A 273 2.00 2.90 -1.41
CA PRO A 273 2.96 1.81 -1.18
C PRO A 273 2.74 1.05 0.14
N GLY A 274 1.87 1.50 1.04
CA GLY A 274 1.62 0.76 2.28
C GLY A 274 2.76 0.91 3.29
N THR A 275 3.02 -0.14 4.09
CA THR A 275 3.86 -0.01 5.30
C THR A 275 5.36 -0.07 5.07
N GLU A 276 5.81 -0.51 3.89
CA GLU A 276 7.23 -0.83 3.65
C GLU A 276 7.91 0.22 2.76
N GLY A 277 8.15 1.41 3.33
CA GLY A 277 8.79 2.52 2.61
C GLY A 277 10.15 2.17 1.99
N GLU A 278 10.87 1.20 2.58
CA GLU A 278 12.16 0.70 2.08
C GLU A 278 12.11 0.20 0.62
N GLY A 279 10.96 -0.27 0.14
CA GLY A 279 10.81 -0.72 -1.24
C GLY A 279 10.96 0.40 -2.28
N ILE A 280 10.73 1.67 -1.88
CA ILE A 280 11.02 2.83 -2.72
C ILE A 280 12.53 3.04 -2.84
N LEU A 281 13.24 2.86 -1.71
CA LEU A 281 14.68 3.12 -1.61
C LEU A 281 15.50 2.13 -2.43
N ASP A 282 15.06 0.87 -2.46
CA ASP A 282 15.61 -0.18 -3.31
C ASP A 282 15.75 0.25 -4.78
N ALA A 283 14.80 1.03 -5.29
CA ALA A 283 14.82 1.50 -6.68
C ALA A 283 15.57 2.82 -6.83
N ILE A 284 15.30 3.82 -5.98
CA ILE A 284 15.87 5.16 -6.20
C ILE A 284 17.38 5.25 -5.93
N PHE A 285 17.94 4.34 -5.12
CA PHE A 285 19.40 4.23 -4.91
C PHE A 285 20.06 3.15 -5.78
N GLY A 286 19.30 2.50 -6.68
CA GLY A 286 19.84 1.60 -7.68
C GLY A 286 20.19 0.19 -7.21
N ASP A 287 19.62 -0.29 -6.09
CA ASP A 287 19.76 -1.70 -5.71
C ASP A 287 18.99 -2.61 -6.69
N PHE A 288 17.96 -2.06 -7.33
CA PHE A 288 17.14 -2.70 -8.36
C PHE A 288 16.66 -1.71 -9.41
N ASP A 289 16.40 -2.21 -10.62
CA ASP A 289 15.82 -1.43 -11.72
C ASP A 289 14.31 -1.14 -11.53
N PHE A 290 13.82 -0.09 -12.21
CA PHE A 290 12.40 0.21 -12.29
C PHE A 290 11.69 -0.70 -13.31
N ASP A 291 10.87 -1.62 -12.83
CA ASP A 291 10.05 -2.53 -13.67
C ASP A 291 8.62 -2.04 -13.91
N GLY A 292 8.14 -1.11 -13.08
CA GLY A 292 6.75 -0.68 -13.07
C GLY A 292 6.36 0.03 -14.37
N ARG A 293 5.16 -0.28 -14.86
CA ARG A 293 4.55 0.37 -16.03
C ARG A 293 3.18 0.88 -15.67
N LEU A 294 2.80 2.01 -16.26
CA LEU A 294 1.45 2.56 -16.11
C LEU A 294 0.40 1.52 -16.53
N ARG A 295 -0.51 1.22 -15.61
CA ARG A 295 -1.70 0.37 -15.86
C ARG A 295 -2.95 1.18 -16.16
N VAL A 296 -2.84 2.50 -16.04
CA VAL A 296 -3.91 3.48 -16.26
C VAL A 296 -3.37 4.63 -17.12
N THR A 297 -4.21 5.21 -17.98
CA THR A 297 -3.84 6.37 -18.79
C THR A 297 -3.56 7.57 -17.88
N TRP A 298 -2.39 8.19 -18.02
CA TRP A 298 -2.12 9.48 -17.38
C TRP A 298 -2.65 10.60 -18.26
N PHE A 299 -3.71 11.27 -17.84
CA PHE A 299 -4.32 12.38 -18.59
C PHE A 299 -3.47 13.65 -18.48
N LYS A 300 -3.52 14.52 -19.50
CA LYS A 300 -2.85 15.83 -19.45
C LYS A 300 -3.67 16.86 -18.69
N ARG A 301 -5.00 16.82 -18.85
CA ARG A 301 -5.94 17.72 -18.18
C ARG A 301 -7.26 16.99 -17.87
N VAL A 302 -7.97 17.45 -16.85
CA VAL A 302 -9.20 16.80 -16.37
C VAL A 302 -10.32 16.79 -17.42
N GLU A 303 -10.36 17.76 -18.33
CA GLU A 303 -11.37 17.81 -19.40
C GLU A 303 -11.24 16.69 -20.43
N GLN A 304 -10.11 15.95 -20.41
CA GLN A 304 -9.93 14.79 -21.27
C GLN A 304 -10.62 13.54 -20.72
N LEU A 305 -11.13 13.57 -19.48
CA LEU A 305 -11.77 12.43 -18.86
C LEU A 305 -13.23 12.27 -19.36
N PRO A 306 -13.70 11.03 -19.61
CA PRO A 306 -12.96 9.77 -19.45
C PRO A 306 -11.99 9.50 -20.63
N CYS A 307 -10.71 9.26 -20.31
CA CYS A 307 -9.66 8.97 -21.29
C CYS A 307 -9.20 7.50 -21.17
N MET A 308 -9.73 6.63 -22.03
CA MET A 308 -9.34 5.22 -22.11
C MET A 308 -8.41 5.02 -23.32
N LEU A 309 -7.41 4.14 -23.23
CA LEU A 309 -6.47 3.81 -24.31
C LEU A 309 -7.18 3.45 -25.64
N GLN A 310 -8.38 2.86 -25.55
CA GLN A 310 -9.21 2.51 -26.70
C GLN A 310 -9.80 3.74 -27.43
N THR A 311 -10.03 4.85 -26.73
CA THR A 311 -10.58 6.09 -27.30
C THR A 311 -9.56 6.85 -28.15
N LEU A 312 -8.25 6.64 -27.91
CA LEU A 312 -7.18 7.27 -28.70
C LEU A 312 -7.06 6.66 -30.10
N TYR A 313 -7.26 5.35 -30.24
CA TYR A 313 -7.21 4.66 -31.53
C TYR A 313 -8.38 5.04 -32.46
N ILE A 314 -9.56 5.29 -31.91
CA ILE A 314 -10.75 5.67 -32.71
C ILE A 314 -10.61 7.10 -33.27
N ARG A 315 -9.94 8.02 -32.55
CA ARG A 315 -9.71 9.38 -33.05
C ARG A 315 -8.60 9.47 -34.10
N LEU A 316 -7.60 8.59 -34.06
CA LEU A 316 -6.52 8.55 -35.06
C LEU A 316 -6.92 7.82 -36.35
N ALA A 317 -7.99 7.02 -36.34
CA ALA A 317 -8.52 6.35 -37.53
C ALA A 317 -9.54 7.20 -38.31
N LEU A 318 -9.90 8.39 -37.82
CA LEU A 318 -10.90 9.29 -38.41
C LEU A 318 -10.35 10.72 -38.64
N GLY A 319 -9.02 10.88 -38.73
CA GLY A 319 -8.34 12.13 -39.05
C GLY A 319 -7.40 11.98 -40.24
#